data_AF-F8C702-F1
#
_entry.id   AF-F8C702-F1
#
_cell.length_a   1.000
_cell.length_b   1.000
_cell.length_c   1.000
_cell.angle_alpha   90.00
_cell.angle_beta   90.00
_cell.angle_gamma   90.00
#
_symmetry.space_group_name_H-M   'P 1'
#
loop_
_entity.id
_entity.type
_entity.pdbx_description
1 polymer ?
#
loop_
_entity_poly.entity_id
_entity_poly.type
_entity_poly.pdbx_seq_one_letter_code
_entity_poly.pdbx_strand_id
1 'polypeptide(L)'
;MTVGRDVGQPSPLGLRLVHAALFLAFAAGVVVASVPEWTHLAQALRQPFHAGGAPRWLVLAGALLAVVGTARLGWDLVRGRSAPLWASGGILLGVMATLAGGKPQGLEQSRSEVAANLELLRVARRVHLQMVHELQSHGETPRSQDAWRAALQQSGASEARVFTRAFRPVLPQLAWLPSESALPEPLVPGQLAVHVTPDGVGFTVRLVGLEKGQPVLLEDDQGAPLVLRGLYNPDLPPPSQQALPHTP
;
A
#
# COMPACT_ATOMS: atom_id res chain seq x y z
N MET A 1 66.60 20.38 -14.68
CA MET A 1 65.33 21.13 -14.57
C MET A 1 64.23 20.16 -14.16
N THR A 2 63.91 20.11 -12.87
CA THR A 2 62.82 19.29 -12.32
C THR A 2 61.58 20.15 -12.23
N VAL A 3 60.60 19.89 -13.10
CA VAL A 3 59.25 20.46 -13.00
C VAL A 3 58.57 19.76 -11.81
N GLY A 4 58.51 20.45 -10.67
CA GLY A 4 57.68 20.04 -9.55
C GLY A 4 56.22 20.13 -10.00
N ARG A 5 55.58 18.99 -10.20
CA ARG A 5 54.13 18.90 -10.33
C ARG A 5 53.52 19.29 -8.99
N ASP A 6 52.90 20.46 -8.91
CA ASP A 6 51.98 20.84 -7.83
C ASP A 6 50.74 19.94 -7.87
N VAL A 7 50.90 18.69 -7.44
CA VAL A 7 49.78 17.80 -7.13
C VAL A 7 49.53 17.92 -5.64
N GLY A 8 48.47 18.66 -5.30
CA GLY A 8 47.85 18.56 -3.98
C GLY A 8 47.98 19.77 -3.08
N GLN A 9 47.75 21.00 -3.58
CA GLN A 9 47.39 22.06 -2.63
C GLN A 9 46.06 21.69 -1.94
N PRO A 10 46.03 21.61 -0.60
CA PRO A 10 44.80 21.38 0.14
C PRO A 10 43.79 22.50 -0.21
N SER A 11 42.57 22.13 -0.60
CA SER A 11 41.52 23.12 -0.90
C SER A 11 41.37 24.12 0.25
N PRO A 12 41.15 25.42 -0.03
CA PRO A 12 41.09 26.46 1.00
C PRO A 12 39.95 26.18 1.98
N LEU A 13 40.20 26.45 3.27
CA LEU A 13 39.31 26.10 4.38
C LEU A 13 37.89 26.66 4.19
N GLY A 14 37.75 27.89 3.67
CA GLY A 14 36.45 28.48 3.37
C GLY A 14 35.64 27.68 2.35
N LEU A 15 36.27 27.13 1.30
CA LEU A 15 35.60 26.31 0.29
C LEU A 15 35.17 24.95 0.87
N ARG A 16 35.94 24.39 1.81
CA ARG A 16 35.54 23.17 2.53
C ARG A 16 34.34 23.39 3.43
N LEU A 17 34.26 24.54 4.09
CA LEU A 17 33.11 24.91 4.92
C LEU A 17 31.84 25.11 4.09
N VAL A 18 31.95 25.79 2.94
CA VAL A 18 30.80 25.95 2.02
C VAL A 18 30.34 24.59 1.50
N HIS A 19 31.27 23.73 1.06
CA HIS A 19 30.93 22.37 0.61
C HIS A 19 30.27 21.55 1.73
N ALA A 20 30.81 21.62 2.95
CA ALA A 20 30.26 20.93 4.10
C ALA A 20 28.84 21.42 4.44
N ALA A 21 28.60 22.74 4.40
CA ALA A 21 27.29 23.33 4.65
C ALA A 21 26.26 22.87 3.61
N LEU A 22 26.61 22.92 2.32
CA LEU A 22 25.74 22.43 1.24
C LEU A 22 25.47 20.93 1.39
N PHE A 23 26.50 20.14 1.66
CA PHE A 23 26.38 18.70 1.87
C PHE A 23 25.42 18.39 3.01
N LEU A 24 25.56 19.05 4.17
CA LEU A 24 24.69 18.87 5.32
C LEU A 24 23.25 19.25 5.02
N ALA A 25 23.03 20.35 4.28
CA ALA A 25 21.69 20.77 3.89
C ALA A 25 21.00 19.73 2.99
N PHE A 26 21.70 19.19 1.98
CA PHE A 26 21.17 18.12 1.14
C PHE A 26 20.97 16.80 1.91
N ALA A 27 21.92 16.44 2.78
CA ALA A 27 21.82 15.25 3.62
C ALA A 27 20.58 15.31 4.52
N ALA A 28 20.36 16.45 5.18
CA ALA A 28 19.19 16.69 6.02
C ALA A 28 17.88 16.55 5.22
N GLY A 29 17.82 17.14 4.03
CA GLY A 29 16.66 17.02 3.14
C GLY A 29 16.31 15.58 2.78
N VAL A 30 17.32 14.77 2.39
CA VAL A 30 17.12 13.35 2.06
C VAL A 30 16.69 12.55 3.28
N VAL A 31 17.30 12.78 4.44
CA VAL A 31 16.94 12.09 5.69
C VAL A 31 15.49 12.39 6.05
N VAL A 32 15.08 13.67 6.06
CA VAL A 32 13.70 14.08 6.36
C VAL A 32 12.71 13.45 5.36
N ALA A 33 13.02 13.49 4.06
CA ALA A 33 12.16 12.91 3.04
C ALA A 33 12.05 11.37 3.13
N SER A 34 13.03 10.71 3.75
CA SER A 34 13.03 9.26 3.95
C SER A 34 12.26 8.79 5.18
N VAL A 35 11.92 9.69 6.12
CA VAL A 35 11.23 9.33 7.37
C VAL A 35 9.96 8.51 7.14
N PRO A 36 9.05 8.86 6.21
CA PRO A 36 7.85 8.06 5.95
C PRO A 36 8.16 6.63 5.46
N GLU A 37 9.26 6.44 4.71
CA GLU A 37 9.67 5.12 4.23
C GLU A 37 10.23 4.25 5.36
N TRP A 38 11.02 4.84 6.27
CA TRP A 38 11.53 4.14 7.45
C TRP A 38 10.40 3.77 8.41
N THR A 39 9.45 4.68 8.63
CA THR A 39 8.28 4.43 9.47
C THR A 39 7.43 3.31 8.88
N HIS A 40 7.16 3.35 7.57
CA HIS A 40 6.43 2.30 6.87
C HIS A 40 7.13 0.95 6.96
N LEU A 41 8.44 0.90 6.69
CA LEU A 41 9.22 -0.33 6.81
C LEU A 41 9.17 -0.89 8.24
N ALA A 42 9.31 -0.04 9.26
CA ALA A 42 9.23 -0.46 10.65
C ALA A 42 7.84 -1.01 11.03
N GLN A 43 6.77 -0.38 10.55
CA GLN A 43 5.39 -0.83 10.75
C GLN A 43 5.13 -2.17 10.04
N ALA A 44 5.47 -2.26 8.75
CA ALA A 44 5.35 -3.48 7.95
C ALA A 44 6.10 -4.66 8.57
N LEU A 45 7.26 -4.42 9.20
CA LEU A 45 8.03 -5.44 9.89
C LEU A 45 7.45 -5.86 11.26
N ARG A 46 6.51 -5.10 11.84
CA ARG A 46 5.89 -5.40 13.14
C ARG A 46 4.51 -6.03 13.02
N GLN A 47 3.84 -5.82 11.89
CA GLN A 47 2.48 -6.30 11.65
C GLN A 47 2.48 -7.51 10.69
N PRO A 48 1.52 -8.43 10.80
CA PRO A 48 1.41 -9.55 9.86
C PRO A 48 1.01 -9.08 8.46
N PHE A 49 0.16 -8.05 8.39
CA PHE A 49 -0.30 -7.41 7.16
C PHE A 49 -0.18 -5.89 7.25
N HIS A 50 -0.07 -5.21 6.12
CA HIS A 50 -0.05 -3.76 6.04
C HIS A 50 -0.67 -3.26 4.73
N ALA A 51 -1.12 -2.01 4.73
CA ALA A 51 -1.62 -1.34 3.53
C ALA A 51 -0.49 -0.71 2.72
N GLY A 52 -0.63 -0.72 1.40
CA GLY A 52 0.30 -0.10 0.46
C GLY A 52 1.58 -0.91 0.19
N GLY A 53 2.18 -0.62 -0.98
CA GLY A 53 3.28 -1.41 -1.53
C GLY A 53 4.62 -1.27 -0.82
N ALA A 54 5.66 -1.85 -1.43
CA ALA A 54 7.03 -1.82 -0.93
C ALA A 54 7.55 -0.38 -0.74
N PRO A 55 8.42 -0.15 0.26
CA PRO A 55 9.06 1.14 0.43
C PRO A 55 9.97 1.45 -0.77
N ARG A 56 10.20 2.74 -1.01
CA ARG A 56 11.10 3.18 -2.08
C ARG A 56 12.56 2.94 -1.64
N TRP A 57 13.11 1.77 -1.98
CA TRP A 57 14.45 1.34 -1.55
C TRP A 57 15.57 2.34 -1.87
N LEU A 58 15.48 3.06 -3.00
CA LEU A 58 16.45 4.09 -3.36
C LEU A 58 16.45 5.27 -2.38
N VAL A 59 15.29 5.65 -1.85
CA VAL A 59 15.16 6.72 -0.84
C VAL A 59 15.80 6.28 0.48
N LEU A 60 15.54 5.04 0.90
CA LEU A 60 16.16 4.45 2.09
C LEU A 60 17.68 4.36 1.97
N ALA A 61 18.18 3.86 0.83
CA ALA A 61 19.62 3.77 0.55
C ALA A 61 20.27 5.16 0.52
N GLY A 62 19.63 6.14 -0.12
CA GLY A 62 20.08 7.53 -0.13
C GLY A 62 20.19 8.12 1.28
N ALA A 63 19.22 7.84 2.15
CA ALA A 63 19.26 8.28 3.55
C ALA A 63 20.41 7.65 4.34
N LEU A 64 20.64 6.34 4.18
CA LEU A 64 21.79 5.67 4.82
C LEU A 64 23.12 6.27 4.35
N LEU A 65 23.28 6.49 3.04
CA LEU A 65 24.47 7.12 2.48
C LEU A 65 24.65 8.56 2.98
N ALA A 66 23.57 9.31 3.14
CA ALA A 66 23.61 10.66 3.69
C ALA A 66 24.08 10.67 5.16
N VAL A 67 23.61 9.75 6.00
CA VAL A 67 24.04 9.62 7.40
C VAL A 67 25.50 9.22 7.50
N VAL A 68 25.91 8.16 6.78
CA VAL A 68 27.31 7.69 6.76
C VAL A 68 28.24 8.76 6.21
N GLY A 69 27.83 9.43 5.13
CA GLY A 69 28.56 10.53 4.51
C GLY A 69 28.73 11.73 5.45
N THR A 70 27.69 12.06 6.23
CA THR A 70 27.71 13.15 7.21
C THR A 70 28.67 12.84 8.36
N ALA A 71 28.59 11.62 8.93
CA ALA A 71 29.48 11.18 9.98
C ALA A 71 30.95 11.21 9.52
N ARG A 72 31.20 10.74 8.29
CA ARG A 72 32.54 10.75 7.68
C ARG A 72 33.05 12.17 7.40
N LEU A 73 32.20 13.06 6.88
CA LEU A 73 32.55 14.46 6.65
C LEU A 73 32.97 15.13 7.96
N GLY A 74 32.23 14.91 9.06
CA GLY A 74 32.61 15.44 10.38
C GLY A 74 33.99 14.95 10.83
N TRP A 75 34.27 13.66 10.65
CA TRP A 75 35.57 13.07 10.95
C TRP A 75 36.72 13.62 10.08
N ASP A 76 36.48 13.76 8.78
CA ASP A 76 37.47 14.29 7.84
C ASP A 76 37.74 15.78 8.09
N LEU A 77 36.72 16.56 8.48
CA LEU A 77 36.87 17.96 8.89
C LEU A 77 37.73 18.11 10.16
N VAL A 78 37.51 17.27 11.18
CA VAL A 78 38.36 17.22 12.39
C VAL A 78 39.82 16.88 12.04
N ARG A 79 40.04 16.09 10.99
CA ARG A 79 41.36 15.69 10.50
C ARG A 79 41.95 16.62 9.42
N GLY A 80 41.29 17.73 9.11
CA GLY A 80 41.76 18.69 8.10
C GLY A 80 41.76 18.14 6.66
N ARG A 81 40.92 17.15 6.35
CA ARG A 81 40.76 16.54 5.02
C ARG A 81 39.42 16.93 4.38
N SER A 82 39.37 16.93 3.05
CA SER A 82 38.14 17.17 2.27
C SER A 82 37.31 15.89 2.17
N ALA A 83 35.98 16.02 2.13
CA ALA A 83 35.10 14.88 1.93
C ALA A 83 35.35 14.16 0.59
N PRO A 84 35.28 12.82 0.56
CA PRO A 84 35.50 12.07 -0.66
C PRO A 84 34.33 12.22 -1.66
N LEU A 85 34.65 12.35 -2.95
CA LEU A 85 33.69 12.62 -4.04
C LEU A 85 32.57 11.57 -4.16
N TRP A 86 32.83 10.31 -3.80
CA TRP A 86 31.81 9.25 -3.83
C TRP A 86 30.66 9.51 -2.86
N ALA A 87 30.93 10.16 -1.71
CA ALA A 87 29.89 10.50 -0.73
C ALA A 87 28.97 11.61 -1.26
N SER A 88 29.54 12.61 -1.95
CA SER A 88 28.77 13.66 -2.62
C SER A 88 27.92 13.10 -3.77
N GLY A 89 28.45 12.13 -4.54
CA GLY A 89 27.69 11.44 -5.58
C GLY A 89 26.49 10.65 -5.03
N GLY A 90 26.66 9.95 -3.91
CA GLY A 90 25.58 9.21 -3.24
C GLY A 90 24.44 10.11 -2.75
N ILE A 91 24.76 11.28 -2.19
CA ILE A 91 23.75 12.27 -1.78
C ILE A 91 23.02 12.85 -2.99
N LEU A 92 23.75 13.21 -4.05
CA LEU A 92 23.12 13.74 -5.26
C LEU A 92 22.14 12.74 -5.87
N LEU A 93 22.51 11.45 -5.92
CA LEU A 93 21.63 10.36 -6.32
C LEU A 93 20.40 10.24 -5.42
N GLY A 94 20.56 10.35 -4.09
CA GLY A 94 19.46 10.35 -3.14
C GLY A 94 18.50 11.52 -3.34
N VAL A 95 19.03 12.74 -3.53
CA VAL A 95 18.24 13.95 -3.82
C VAL A 95 17.47 13.78 -5.13
N MET A 96 18.13 13.31 -6.20
CA MET A 96 17.48 13.07 -7.49
C MET A 96 16.40 11.99 -7.40
N ALA A 97 16.62 10.91 -6.64
CA ALA A 97 15.62 9.87 -6.41
C ALA A 97 14.41 10.39 -5.63
N THR A 98 14.64 11.31 -4.67
CA THR A 98 13.58 11.95 -3.89
C THR A 98 12.74 12.89 -4.76
N LEU A 99 13.38 13.66 -5.64
CA LEU A 99 12.72 14.57 -6.58
C LEU A 99 11.96 13.81 -7.69
N ALA A 100 12.55 12.75 -8.24
CA ALA A 100 11.92 11.91 -9.25
C ALA A 100 10.77 11.06 -8.68
N GLY A 101 10.82 10.73 -7.39
CA GLY A 101 9.84 9.88 -6.70
C GLY A 101 8.52 10.55 -6.32
N GLY A 102 8.32 11.84 -6.67
CA GLY A 102 7.07 12.57 -6.43
C GLY A 102 6.84 13.02 -4.97
N LYS A 103 5.82 13.87 -4.77
CA LYS A 103 5.49 14.44 -3.46
C LYS A 103 5.04 13.36 -2.47
N PRO A 104 5.49 13.39 -1.20
CA PRO A 104 5.13 12.40 -0.18
C PRO A 104 3.64 12.37 0.19
N GLN A 105 2.88 13.43 -0.10
CA GLN A 105 1.45 13.54 0.25
C GLN A 105 0.55 12.43 -0.35
N GLY A 106 0.87 11.91 -1.54
CA GLY A 106 0.10 10.81 -2.13
C GLY A 106 0.42 9.43 -1.53
N LEU A 107 1.58 9.29 -0.89
CA LEU A 107 2.04 8.00 -0.34
C LEU A 107 1.28 7.63 0.92
N GLU A 108 1.01 8.58 1.81
CA GLU A 108 0.25 8.33 3.04
C GLU A 108 -1.17 7.84 2.75
N GLN A 109 -1.85 8.47 1.79
CA GLN A 109 -3.18 8.04 1.39
C GLN A 109 -3.17 6.66 0.72
N SER A 110 -2.15 6.37 -0.11
CA SER A 110 -2.00 5.04 -0.75
C SER A 110 -1.63 3.92 0.23
N ARG A 111 -1.10 4.25 1.41
CA ARG A 111 -0.66 3.32 2.46
C ARG A 111 -1.60 3.30 3.67
N SER A 112 -2.76 3.96 3.56
CA SER A 112 -3.76 4.00 4.61
C SER A 112 -4.59 2.71 4.63
N GLU A 113 -4.75 2.11 5.80
CA GLU A 113 -5.65 0.97 6.02
C GLU A 113 -7.10 1.34 5.65
N VAL A 114 -7.51 2.58 5.96
CA VAL A 114 -8.84 3.09 5.59
C VAL A 114 -9.01 3.10 4.08
N ALA A 115 -8.02 3.58 3.33
CA ALA A 115 -8.08 3.58 1.88
C ALA A 115 -8.12 2.15 1.31
N ALA A 116 -7.33 1.23 1.87
CA ALA A 116 -7.36 -0.18 1.47
C ALA A 116 -8.73 -0.83 1.76
N ASN A 117 -9.31 -0.60 2.94
CA ASN A 117 -10.64 -1.10 3.31
C ASN A 117 -11.74 -0.53 2.41
N LEU A 118 -11.67 0.76 2.05
CA LEU A 118 -12.61 1.38 1.11
C LEU A 118 -12.52 0.76 -0.29
N GLU A 119 -11.32 0.44 -0.78
CA GLU A 119 -11.17 -0.27 -2.06
C GLU A 119 -11.75 -1.70 -1.99
N LEU A 120 -11.48 -2.43 -0.89
CA LEU A 120 -12.08 -3.74 -0.67
C LEU A 120 -13.62 -3.66 -0.63
N LEU A 121 -14.18 -2.63 0.01
CA LEU A 121 -15.62 -2.38 0.02
C LEU A 121 -16.19 -2.07 -1.36
N ARG A 122 -15.46 -1.31 -2.20
CA ARG A 122 -15.86 -1.04 -3.60
C ARG A 122 -15.89 -2.32 -4.43
N VAL A 123 -14.92 -3.22 -4.24
CA VAL A 123 -14.90 -4.55 -4.86
C VAL A 123 -16.09 -5.38 -4.38
N ALA A 124 -16.27 -5.51 -3.06
CA ALA A 124 -17.39 -6.26 -2.48
C ALA A 124 -18.76 -5.74 -2.92
N ARG A 125 -18.94 -4.42 -2.99
CA ARG A 125 -20.17 -3.79 -3.50
C ARG A 125 -20.44 -4.15 -4.95
N ARG A 126 -19.42 -4.17 -5.82
CA ARG A 126 -19.57 -4.56 -7.23
C ARG A 126 -20.01 -6.03 -7.36
N VAL A 127 -19.37 -6.93 -6.61
CA VAL A 127 -19.78 -8.35 -6.55
C VAL A 127 -21.21 -8.48 -6.04
N HIS A 128 -21.56 -7.78 -4.95
CA HIS A 128 -22.90 -7.80 -4.39
C HIS A 128 -23.95 -7.34 -5.40
N LEU A 129 -23.73 -6.22 -6.09
CA LEU A 129 -24.67 -5.71 -7.10
C LEU A 129 -24.84 -6.69 -8.27
N GLN A 130 -23.76 -7.34 -8.70
CA GLN A 130 -23.84 -8.37 -9.73
C GLN A 130 -24.67 -9.58 -9.28
N MET A 131 -24.49 -10.05 -8.04
CA MET A 131 -25.27 -11.17 -7.51
C MET A 131 -26.72 -10.79 -7.20
N VAL A 132 -27.00 -9.54 -6.81
CA VAL A 132 -28.37 -9.03 -6.74
C VAL A 132 -29.02 -9.03 -8.12
N HIS A 133 -28.29 -8.65 -9.17
CA HIS A 133 -28.82 -8.71 -10.53
C HIS A 133 -29.17 -10.15 -10.94
N GLU A 134 -28.30 -11.12 -10.66
CA GLU A 134 -28.58 -12.55 -10.87
C GLU A 134 -29.82 -13.01 -10.10
N LEU A 135 -29.91 -12.66 -8.81
CA LEU A 135 -31.04 -13.00 -7.95
C LEU A 135 -32.37 -12.45 -8.46
N GLN A 136 -32.39 -11.20 -8.94
CA GLN A 136 -33.61 -10.57 -9.44
C GLN A 136 -34.00 -11.03 -10.84
N SER A 137 -33.02 -11.38 -11.69
CA SER A 137 -33.28 -11.84 -13.07
C SER A 137 -33.71 -13.30 -13.13
N HIS A 138 -33.15 -14.16 -12.27
CA HIS A 138 -33.40 -15.61 -12.29
C HIS A 138 -34.25 -16.10 -11.10
N GLY A 139 -34.52 -15.25 -10.11
CA GLY A 139 -35.23 -15.64 -8.88
C GLY A 139 -34.37 -16.40 -7.87
N GLU A 140 -33.14 -16.77 -8.24
CA GLU A 140 -32.17 -17.42 -7.38
C GLU A 140 -30.75 -16.88 -7.63
N THR A 141 -29.91 -16.91 -6.60
CA THR A 141 -28.48 -16.58 -6.70
C THR A 141 -27.69 -17.84 -7.01
N PRO A 142 -26.64 -17.78 -7.87
CA PRO A 142 -25.79 -18.92 -8.13
C PRO A 142 -25.22 -19.55 -6.85
N ARG A 143 -25.47 -20.83 -6.65
CA ARG A 143 -24.92 -21.62 -5.52
C ARG A 143 -23.51 -22.14 -5.80
N SER A 144 -23.06 -22.07 -7.06
CA SER A 144 -21.71 -22.48 -7.46
C SER A 144 -20.69 -21.42 -7.06
N GLN A 145 -19.61 -21.83 -6.38
CA GLN A 145 -18.50 -20.93 -6.04
C GLN A 145 -17.82 -20.31 -7.28
N ASP A 146 -17.86 -21.00 -8.44
CA ASP A 146 -17.20 -20.52 -9.67
C ASP A 146 -17.84 -19.24 -10.21
N ALA A 147 -19.18 -19.12 -10.17
CA ALA A 147 -19.90 -17.91 -10.56
C ALA A 147 -19.49 -16.70 -9.68
N TRP A 148 -19.34 -16.94 -8.37
CA TRP A 148 -18.87 -15.91 -7.44
C TRP A 148 -17.42 -15.53 -7.70
N ARG A 149 -16.54 -16.51 -7.99
CA ARG A 149 -15.13 -16.23 -8.34
C ARG A 149 -15.05 -15.40 -9.63
N ALA A 150 -15.87 -15.71 -10.62
CA ALA A 150 -15.96 -14.94 -11.85
C ALA A 150 -16.44 -13.51 -11.59
N ALA A 151 -17.46 -13.33 -10.75
CA ALA A 151 -17.94 -12.00 -10.33
C ALA A 151 -16.84 -11.20 -9.60
N LEU A 152 -16.09 -11.85 -8.70
CA LEU A 152 -14.97 -11.22 -8.02
C LEU A 152 -13.88 -10.77 -9.00
N GLN A 153 -13.52 -11.61 -9.98
CA GLN A 153 -12.55 -11.25 -11.01
C GLN A 153 -13.01 -10.07 -11.87
N GLN A 154 -14.28 -10.07 -12.30
CA GLN A 154 -14.88 -8.98 -13.09
C GLN A 154 -14.98 -7.66 -12.31
N SER A 155 -15.10 -7.74 -10.98
CA SER A 155 -15.17 -6.57 -10.09
C SER A 155 -13.85 -5.83 -9.89
N GLY A 156 -12.79 -6.14 -10.65
CA GLY A 156 -11.50 -5.44 -10.56
C GLY A 156 -10.66 -5.86 -9.35
N ALA A 157 -10.83 -7.09 -8.85
CA ALA A 157 -10.02 -7.67 -7.78
C ALA A 157 -8.54 -7.95 -8.16
N SER A 158 -8.06 -7.44 -9.30
CA SER A 158 -6.69 -7.64 -9.79
C SER A 158 -5.65 -6.77 -9.08
N GLU A 159 -6.07 -5.70 -8.40
CA GLU A 159 -5.15 -4.79 -7.73
C GLU A 159 -5.03 -5.09 -6.23
N ALA A 160 -3.82 -5.45 -5.80
CA ALA A 160 -3.51 -5.64 -4.39
C ALA A 160 -3.34 -4.30 -3.67
N ARG A 161 -4.11 -4.09 -2.60
CA ARG A 161 -3.96 -2.95 -1.68
C ARG A 161 -3.35 -3.33 -0.33
N VAL A 162 -3.45 -4.61 0.01
CA VAL A 162 -2.91 -5.19 1.24
C VAL A 162 -1.75 -6.10 0.89
N PHE A 163 -0.73 -6.08 1.73
CA PHE A 163 0.48 -6.88 1.57
C PHE A 163 0.82 -7.57 2.90
N THR A 164 1.46 -8.72 2.79
CA THR A 164 2.05 -9.41 3.94
C THR A 164 3.30 -8.67 4.43
N ARG A 165 3.79 -9.00 5.63
CA ARG A 165 5.11 -8.55 6.15
C ARG A 165 6.28 -8.68 5.16
N ALA A 166 6.23 -9.65 4.25
CA ALA A 166 7.25 -9.86 3.21
C ALA A 166 6.98 -9.06 1.93
N PHE A 167 6.08 -8.07 1.96
CA PHE A 167 5.61 -7.29 0.82
C PHE A 167 5.01 -8.13 -0.32
N ARG A 168 4.51 -9.34 -0.01
CA ARG A 168 3.76 -10.14 -0.99
C ARG A 168 2.32 -9.63 -1.06
N PRO A 169 1.77 -9.38 -2.27
CA PRO A 169 0.41 -8.91 -2.43
C PRO A 169 -0.61 -9.93 -1.91
N VAL A 170 -1.62 -9.44 -1.22
CA VAL A 170 -2.80 -10.22 -0.81
C VAL A 170 -3.96 -9.76 -1.67
N LEU A 171 -4.41 -10.63 -2.57
CA LEU A 171 -5.51 -10.34 -3.49
C LEU A 171 -6.85 -10.64 -2.81
N PRO A 172 -7.91 -9.90 -3.17
CA PRO A 172 -9.25 -10.26 -2.74
C PRO A 172 -9.58 -11.70 -3.15
N GLN A 173 -10.21 -12.44 -2.24
CA GLN A 173 -10.50 -13.86 -2.42
C GLN A 173 -11.86 -14.21 -1.79
N LEU A 174 -12.48 -15.30 -2.25
CA LEU A 174 -13.72 -15.78 -1.66
C LEU A 174 -13.45 -16.75 -0.52
N ALA A 175 -14.23 -16.61 0.55
CA ALA A 175 -14.35 -17.60 1.61
C ALA A 175 -15.81 -18.08 1.65
N TRP A 176 -16.07 -19.32 1.25
CA TRP A 176 -17.43 -19.86 1.24
C TRP A 176 -17.82 -20.35 2.64
N LEU A 177 -18.95 -19.88 3.14
CA LEU A 177 -19.40 -20.15 4.50
C LEU A 177 -20.58 -21.15 4.52
N PRO A 178 -20.56 -22.12 5.44
CA PRO A 178 -21.63 -23.12 5.56
C PRO A 178 -22.93 -22.53 6.14
N SER A 179 -22.85 -21.46 6.92
CA SER A 179 -24.00 -20.79 7.53
C SER A 179 -23.79 -19.28 7.59
N GLU A 180 -24.88 -18.52 7.78
CA GLU A 180 -24.78 -17.09 8.01
C GLU A 180 -24.00 -16.76 9.29
N SER A 181 -24.06 -17.56 10.34
CA SER A 181 -23.33 -17.30 11.60
C SER A 181 -21.85 -17.68 11.54
N ALA A 182 -21.40 -18.43 10.54
CA ALA A 182 -20.02 -18.86 10.42
C ALA A 182 -19.08 -17.68 10.11
N LEU A 183 -17.82 -17.82 10.53
CA LEU A 183 -16.72 -16.92 10.22
C LEU A 183 -15.65 -17.66 9.43
N PRO A 184 -14.92 -16.97 8.53
CA PRO A 184 -13.79 -17.59 7.86
C PRO A 184 -12.64 -17.81 8.84
N GLU A 185 -12.08 -19.02 8.83
CA GLU A 185 -10.89 -19.37 9.62
C GLU A 185 -9.81 -19.97 8.69
N PRO A 186 -8.62 -19.34 8.59
CA PRO A 186 -8.21 -18.08 9.22
C PRO A 186 -8.81 -16.84 8.53
N LEU A 187 -8.92 -15.74 9.28
CA LEU A 187 -9.20 -14.42 8.71
C LEU A 187 -8.00 -13.95 7.89
N VAL A 188 -8.25 -13.60 6.62
CA VAL A 188 -7.26 -13.02 5.72
C VAL A 188 -7.84 -11.74 5.11
N PRO A 189 -7.10 -10.61 5.13
CA PRO A 189 -7.61 -9.36 4.55
C PRO A 189 -7.96 -9.54 3.07
N GLY A 190 -9.08 -8.93 2.65
CA GLY A 190 -9.62 -9.09 1.31
C GLY A 190 -10.47 -10.34 1.10
N GLN A 191 -10.73 -11.14 2.14
CA GLN A 191 -11.72 -12.21 2.06
C GLN A 191 -13.14 -11.64 1.97
N LEU A 192 -13.86 -12.03 0.92
CA LEU A 192 -15.31 -11.92 0.82
C LEU A 192 -15.91 -13.22 1.35
N ALA A 193 -16.42 -13.18 2.58
CA ALA A 193 -17.06 -14.31 3.24
C ALA A 193 -18.52 -14.39 2.77
N VAL A 194 -18.82 -15.41 1.96
CA VAL A 194 -20.11 -15.54 1.27
C VAL A 194 -20.87 -16.73 1.82
N HIS A 195 -22.12 -16.49 2.20
CA HIS A 195 -23.10 -17.53 2.48
C HIS A 195 -24.29 -17.36 1.53
N VAL A 196 -24.71 -18.44 0.87
CA VAL A 196 -25.93 -18.48 0.06
C VAL A 196 -26.90 -19.44 0.75
N THR A 197 -28.16 -19.04 0.86
CA THR A 197 -29.18 -19.88 1.48
C THR A 197 -29.38 -21.18 0.65
N PRO A 198 -29.80 -22.30 1.27
CA PRO A 198 -29.93 -23.57 0.56
C PRO A 198 -30.86 -23.53 -0.66
N ASP A 199 -31.90 -22.70 -0.58
CA ASP A 199 -32.89 -22.41 -1.60
C ASP A 199 -32.44 -21.35 -2.63
N GLY A 200 -31.31 -20.69 -2.43
CA GLY A 200 -30.74 -19.70 -3.36
C GLY A 200 -31.46 -18.35 -3.39
N VAL A 201 -32.53 -18.16 -2.62
CA VAL A 201 -33.35 -16.93 -2.61
C VAL A 201 -32.74 -15.80 -1.76
N GLY A 202 -31.63 -16.08 -1.09
CA GLY A 202 -30.89 -15.09 -0.33
C GLY A 202 -29.39 -15.39 -0.25
N PHE A 203 -28.63 -14.35 0.04
CA PHE A 203 -27.21 -14.47 0.32
C PHE A 203 -26.73 -13.36 1.25
N THR A 204 -25.63 -13.63 1.94
CA THR A 204 -24.90 -12.65 2.74
C THR A 204 -23.44 -12.61 2.35
N VAL A 205 -22.88 -11.40 2.33
CA VAL A 205 -21.46 -11.15 2.11
C VAL A 205 -20.93 -10.33 3.26
N ARG A 206 -19.89 -10.84 3.93
CA ARG A 206 -19.08 -10.10 4.89
C ARG A 206 -17.69 -9.89 4.33
N LEU A 207 -17.05 -8.80 4.72
CA LEU A 207 -15.72 -8.46 4.24
C LEU A 207 -14.73 -8.47 5.38
N VAL A 208 -13.58 -9.12 5.16
CA VAL A 208 -12.43 -9.03 6.06
C VAL A 208 -11.52 -7.91 5.56
N GLY A 209 -11.36 -6.87 6.37
CA GLY A 209 -10.46 -5.76 6.13
C GLY A 209 -9.19 -5.84 6.98
N LEU A 210 -8.61 -4.67 7.22
CA LEU A 210 -7.39 -4.50 8.01
C LEU A 210 -7.61 -3.42 9.08
N GLU A 211 -7.25 -3.71 10.32
CA GLU A 211 -7.16 -2.73 11.40
C GLU A 211 -5.89 -2.95 12.21
N LYS A 212 -5.03 -1.92 12.32
CA LYS A 212 -3.75 -1.95 13.04
C LYS A 212 -2.88 -3.14 12.60
N GLY A 213 -2.93 -3.47 11.31
CA GLY A 213 -2.19 -4.56 10.70
C GLY A 213 -2.77 -5.96 10.95
N GLN A 214 -3.92 -6.08 11.62
CA GLN A 214 -4.60 -7.35 11.88
C GLN A 214 -5.83 -7.51 10.97
N PRO A 215 -6.11 -8.74 10.50
CA PRO A 215 -7.34 -9.00 9.76
C PRO A 215 -8.54 -8.93 10.69
N VAL A 216 -9.53 -8.13 10.33
CA VAL A 216 -10.78 -7.96 11.10
C VAL A 216 -11.97 -7.98 10.16
N LEU A 217 -13.13 -8.40 10.65
CA LEU A 217 -14.38 -8.16 9.92
C LEU A 217 -14.63 -6.66 9.90
N LEU A 218 -14.99 -6.13 8.74
CA LEU A 218 -15.37 -4.72 8.67
C LEU A 218 -16.68 -4.50 9.43
N GLU A 219 -16.74 -3.39 10.13
CA GLU A 219 -17.89 -2.94 10.90
C GLU A 219 -18.52 -1.71 10.22
N ASP A 220 -19.80 -1.49 10.50
CA ASP A 220 -20.51 -0.26 10.14
C ASP A 220 -20.24 0.87 11.15
N ASP A 221 -20.84 2.03 10.92
CA ASP A 221 -20.67 3.22 11.77
C ASP A 221 -21.21 3.01 13.21
N GLN A 222 -21.94 1.93 13.47
CA GLN A 222 -22.47 1.56 14.79
C GLN A 222 -21.61 0.49 15.49
N GLY A 223 -20.52 0.04 14.86
CA GLY A 223 -19.67 -1.03 15.37
C GLY A 223 -20.28 -2.43 15.20
N ALA A 224 -21.33 -2.57 14.38
CA ALA A 224 -21.88 -3.88 14.04
C ALA A 224 -21.16 -4.44 12.80
N PRO A 225 -21.03 -5.78 12.65
CA PRO A 225 -20.42 -6.36 11.46
C PRO A 225 -21.14 -5.91 10.20
N LEU A 226 -20.39 -5.39 9.24
CA LEU A 226 -20.93 -4.97 7.95
C LEU A 226 -21.33 -6.21 7.13
N VAL A 227 -22.63 -6.35 6.91
CA VAL A 227 -23.21 -7.45 6.12
C VAL A 227 -23.95 -6.89 4.90
N LEU A 228 -23.49 -7.25 3.71
CA LEU A 228 -24.23 -6.98 2.47
C LEU A 228 -25.19 -8.15 2.24
N ARG A 229 -26.50 -7.89 2.30
CA ARG A 229 -27.54 -8.91 2.15
C ARG A 229 -28.27 -8.74 0.83
N GLY A 230 -28.38 -9.83 0.07
CA GLY A 230 -29.30 -9.92 -1.06
C GLY A 230 -30.47 -10.82 -0.68
N LEU A 231 -31.69 -10.34 -0.88
CA LEU A 231 -32.92 -11.12 -0.72
C LEU A 231 -33.77 -10.91 -1.96
N TYR A 232 -34.35 -12.00 -2.48
CA TYR A 232 -35.30 -11.92 -3.57
C TYR A 232 -36.53 -11.12 -3.14
N ASN A 233 -36.96 -10.17 -3.96
CA ASN A 233 -38.18 -9.40 -3.72
C ASN A 233 -39.01 -9.39 -5.02
N PRO A 234 -40.14 -10.14 -5.06
CA PRO A 234 -40.94 -10.29 -6.27
C PRO A 234 -41.64 -9.00 -6.71
N ASP A 235 -41.74 -7.99 -5.83
CA ASP A 235 -42.43 -6.73 -6.11
C ASP A 235 -41.50 -5.69 -6.78
N LEU A 236 -40.21 -5.99 -6.93
CA LEU A 236 -39.28 -5.09 -7.61
C LEU A 236 -39.36 -5.30 -9.14
N PRO A 237 -39.41 -4.20 -9.92
CA PRO A 237 -39.31 -4.32 -11.38
C PRO A 237 -37.94 -4.93 -11.74
N PRO A 238 -37.87 -5.74 -12.81
CA PRO A 238 -36.61 -6.37 -13.21
C PRO A 238 -35.54 -5.30 -13.42
N PRO A 239 -34.27 -5.57 -13.02
CA PRO A 239 -33.20 -4.60 -13.14
C PRO A 239 -33.06 -4.17 -14.61
N SER A 240 -33.32 -2.91 -14.88
CA SER A 240 -33.10 -2.32 -16.20
C SER A 240 -31.62 -2.48 -16.56
N GLN A 241 -31.32 -2.84 -17.82
CA GLN A 241 -29.96 -2.89 -18.37
C GLN A 241 -29.36 -1.46 -18.39
N GLN A 242 -29.08 -0.88 -17.23
CA GLN A 242 -28.23 0.28 -17.13
C GLN A 242 -26.82 -0.24 -17.23
N ALA A 243 -26.21 0.06 -18.39
CA ALA A 243 -24.81 -0.15 -18.68
C ALA A 243 -23.98 0.14 -17.43
N LEU A 244 -23.15 -0.84 -17.04
CA LEU A 244 -22.01 -0.63 -16.17
C LEU A 244 -21.39 0.72 -16.56
N PRO A 245 -21.17 1.65 -15.62
CA PRO A 245 -20.50 2.90 -15.97
C PRO A 245 -19.12 2.54 -16.52
N HIS A 246 -19.01 2.56 -17.85
CA HIS A 246 -17.74 2.75 -18.53
C HIS A 246 -17.31 4.15 -18.13
N THR A 247 -16.31 4.25 -17.27
CA THR A 247 -15.56 5.50 -17.11
C THR A 247 -14.10 5.28 -17.45
N PRO A 248 -13.47 6.31 -18.04
CA PRO A 248 -12.24 6.26 -18.84
C PRO A 248 -10.98 5.93 -18.04
#